data_AF-A0A0S2SCH0-F1
#
_entry.id   AF-A0A0S2SCH0-F1
#
_cell.length_a   1.000
_cell.length_b   1.000
_cell.length_c   1.000
_cell.angle_alpha   90.00
_cell.angle_beta   90.00
_cell.angle_gamma   90.00
#
_symmetry.space_group_name_H-M   'P 1'
#
loop_
_entity.id
_entity.type
_entity.pdbx_description
1 polymer ?
#
loop_
_entity_poly.entity_id
_entity_poly.type
_entity_poly.pdbx_seq_one_letter_code
_entity_poly.pdbx_strand_id
1 'polypeptide(L)'
;MTIANQIMSMKPGMELDEEIATVILDIIGTIDIEGELGQYRSYSSDPLAAINLWEFASRAFAPVALINYGDIPSQISHYCSIKDEEDEEAFVAVMTRNWMESLSKAFLLYYNNLYGDYDLQ
;
A
#
# COMPACT_ATOMS: atom_id res chain seq x y z
N MET A 1 -2.94 -17.33 12.66
CA MET A 1 -2.85 -15.90 12.32
C MET A 1 -3.17 -15.79 10.84
N THR A 2 -4.10 -14.92 10.44
CA THR A 2 -4.47 -14.73 9.01
C THR A 2 -3.38 -13.94 8.28
N ILE A 3 -3.32 -14.06 6.96
CA ILE A 3 -2.39 -13.26 6.11
C ILE A 3 -2.62 -11.76 6.31
N ALA A 4 -3.90 -11.34 6.38
CA ALA A 4 -4.25 -9.96 6.69
C ALA A 4 -3.65 -9.48 8.03
N ASN A 5 -3.75 -10.29 9.10
CA ASN A 5 -3.16 -9.94 10.39
C ASN A 5 -1.63 -9.88 10.34
N GLN A 6 -0.98 -10.72 9.53
CA GLN A 6 0.46 -10.65 9.31
C GLN A 6 0.84 -9.32 8.66
N ILE A 7 0.22 -8.97 7.52
CA ILE A 7 0.45 -7.71 6.80
C ILE A 7 0.23 -6.51 7.73
N MET A 8 -0.88 -6.51 8.47
CA MET A 8 -1.19 -5.42 9.40
C MET A 8 -0.18 -5.31 10.56
N SER A 9 0.51 -6.39 10.92
CA SER A 9 1.55 -6.38 11.97
C SER A 9 2.96 -6.06 11.48
N MET A 10 3.21 -6.05 10.17
CA MET A 10 4.53 -5.78 9.60
C MET A 10 5.01 -4.37 9.97
N LYS A 11 6.30 -4.27 10.29
CA LYS A 11 6.95 -3.01 10.63
C LYS A 11 7.32 -2.21 9.37
N PRO A 12 6.99 -0.90 9.30
CA PRO A 12 7.47 -0.02 8.24
C PRO A 12 9.00 0.02 8.15
N GLY A 13 9.54 0.22 6.94
CA GLY A 13 10.99 0.28 6.68
C GLY A 13 11.71 -1.07 6.70
N MET A 14 11.08 -2.13 7.22
CA MET A 14 11.66 -3.47 7.38
C MET A 14 10.85 -4.50 6.58
N GLU A 15 10.16 -5.40 7.29
CA GLU A 15 9.38 -6.51 6.73
C GLU A 15 8.36 -6.04 5.69
N LEU A 16 7.75 -4.88 5.92
CA LEU A 16 6.74 -4.32 5.02
C LEU A 16 7.33 -3.95 3.65
N ASP A 17 8.51 -3.36 3.62
CA ASP A 17 9.15 -2.92 2.38
C ASP A 17 9.75 -4.09 1.58
N GLU A 18 10.28 -5.11 2.28
CA GLU A 18 10.77 -6.35 1.67
C GLU A 18 9.64 -7.13 0.99
N GLU A 19 8.49 -7.23 1.64
CA GLU A 19 7.31 -7.89 1.07
C GLU A 19 6.81 -7.15 -0.17
N ILE A 20 6.74 -5.81 -0.11
CA ILE A 20 6.34 -4.99 -1.27
C ILE A 20 7.29 -5.20 -2.45
N ALA A 21 8.61 -5.19 -2.21
CA ALA A 21 9.57 -5.43 -3.27
C ALA A 21 9.39 -6.82 -3.92
N THR A 22 9.04 -7.83 -3.12
CA THR A 22 8.77 -9.19 -3.59
C THR A 22 7.50 -9.22 -4.45
N VAL A 23 6.42 -8.57 -4.01
CA VAL A 23 5.16 -8.48 -4.75
C VAL A 23 5.33 -7.68 -6.05
N ILE A 24 6.08 -6.59 -6.04
CA ILE A 24 6.38 -5.83 -7.26
C ILE A 24 7.07 -6.72 -8.28
N LEU A 25 8.09 -7.48 -7.86
CA LEU A 25 8.79 -8.44 -8.72
C LEU A 25 7.87 -9.55 -9.24
N ASP A 26 6.91 -10.01 -8.44
CA ASP A 26 5.92 -10.99 -8.90
C ASP A 26 5.01 -10.41 -9.99
N ILE A 27 4.51 -9.18 -9.80
CA ILE A 27 3.60 -8.51 -10.75
C ILE A 27 4.28 -8.21 -12.10
N ILE A 28 5.52 -7.71 -12.07
CA ILE A 28 6.25 -7.36 -13.31
C ILE A 28 7.03 -8.54 -13.91
N GLY A 29 7.17 -9.64 -13.16
CA GLY A 29 8.04 -10.77 -13.49
C GLY A 29 9.55 -10.49 -13.28
N THR A 30 10.41 -11.24 -13.99
CA THR A 30 11.88 -11.10 -13.94
C THR A 30 12.44 -9.93 -14.76
N ILE A 31 11.60 -9.00 -15.21
CA ILE A 31 12.07 -7.84 -15.97
C ILE A 31 12.70 -6.89 -14.97
N ASP A 32 13.98 -6.63 -15.18
CA ASP A 32 14.78 -5.66 -14.41
C ASP A 32 13.97 -4.38 -14.23
N ILE A 33 13.81 -3.93 -12.98
CA ILE A 33 13.12 -2.67 -12.67
C ILE A 33 14.07 -1.55 -13.10
N GLU A 34 14.30 -1.39 -14.41
CA GLU A 34 15.05 -0.26 -14.95
C GLU A 34 14.17 0.99 -14.83
N GLY A 35 14.35 1.70 -13.71
CA GLY A 35 13.64 2.93 -13.39
C GLY A 35 13.73 3.31 -11.91
N GLU A 36 12.97 4.34 -11.51
CA GLU A 36 13.00 4.89 -10.14
C GLU A 36 12.51 3.91 -9.07
N LEU A 37 11.64 2.94 -9.42
CA LEU A 37 11.12 1.93 -8.48
C LEU A 37 12.22 1.03 -7.88
N GLY A 38 13.31 0.77 -8.62
CA GLY A 38 14.43 -0.05 -8.14
C GLY A 38 15.37 0.67 -7.18
N GLN A 39 15.43 2.00 -7.22
CA GLN A 39 16.30 2.82 -6.38
C GLN A 39 15.71 3.11 -4.99
N TYR A 40 14.39 3.15 -4.87
CA TYR A 40 13.70 3.56 -3.65
C TYR A 40 12.90 2.40 -3.06
N ARG A 41 13.56 1.51 -2.32
CA ARG A 41 12.92 0.36 -1.66
C ARG A 41 12.29 0.70 -0.30
N SER A 42 12.11 1.97 0.02
CA SER A 42 11.64 2.44 1.33
C SER A 42 10.17 2.88 1.29
N TYR A 43 9.30 2.10 0.64
CA TYR A 43 7.93 2.49 0.27
C TYR A 43 7.04 2.89 1.46
N SER A 44 7.25 2.32 2.63
CA SER A 44 6.45 2.59 3.83
C SER A 44 7.02 3.71 4.72
N SER A 45 8.15 4.32 4.35
CA SER A 45 8.88 5.26 5.20
C SER A 45 9.44 6.48 4.48
N ASP A 46 9.69 6.40 3.18
CA ASP A 46 10.16 7.51 2.34
C ASP A 46 9.02 8.04 1.44
N PRO A 47 8.71 9.35 1.48
CA PRO A 47 7.62 9.92 0.70
C PRO A 47 7.75 9.76 -0.81
N LEU A 48 8.95 9.82 -1.37
CA LEU A 48 9.15 9.68 -2.82
C LEU A 48 8.96 8.21 -3.24
N ALA A 49 9.52 7.27 -2.47
CA ALA A 49 9.27 5.85 -2.64
C ALA A 49 7.77 5.52 -2.58
N ALA A 50 7.06 6.07 -1.60
CA ALA A 50 5.63 5.88 -1.43
C ALA A 50 4.81 6.42 -2.62
N ILE A 51 5.17 7.60 -3.15
CA ILE A 51 4.53 8.14 -4.37
C ILE A 51 4.77 7.20 -5.56
N ASN A 52 5.97 6.66 -5.72
CA ASN A 52 6.27 5.70 -6.78
C ASN A 52 5.44 4.42 -6.64
N LEU A 53 5.25 3.92 -5.41
CA LEU A 53 4.36 2.79 -5.14
C LEU A 53 2.90 3.12 -5.48
N TRP A 54 2.44 4.32 -5.14
CA TRP A 54 1.08 4.77 -5.46
C TRP A 54 0.83 4.82 -6.97
N GLU A 55 1.77 5.40 -7.73
CA GLU A 55 1.68 5.44 -9.20
C GLU A 55 1.66 4.04 -9.81
N PHE A 56 2.50 3.14 -9.28
CA PHE A 56 2.54 1.76 -9.70
C PHE A 56 1.22 1.04 -9.42
N ALA A 57 0.72 1.12 -8.19
CA ALA A 57 -0.53 0.49 -7.77
C ALA A 57 -1.73 0.99 -8.59
N SER A 58 -1.78 2.29 -8.90
CA SER A 58 -2.82 2.89 -9.74
C SER A 58 -2.83 2.37 -11.17
N ARG A 59 -1.68 1.89 -11.68
CA ARG A 59 -1.56 1.28 -13.01
C ARG A 59 -1.79 -0.24 -12.97
N ALA A 60 -1.37 -0.89 -11.91
CA ALA A 60 -1.37 -2.36 -11.79
C ALA A 60 -2.74 -2.92 -11.38
N PHE A 61 -3.51 -2.18 -10.59
CA PHE A 61 -4.75 -2.67 -9.99
C PHE A 61 -5.96 -1.88 -10.46
N ALA A 62 -6.17 -0.73 -9.83
CA ALA A 62 -7.36 0.09 -9.94
C ALA A 62 -7.04 1.49 -9.37
N PRO A 63 -7.93 2.48 -9.46
CA PRO A 63 -7.68 3.79 -8.89
C PRO A 63 -7.33 3.70 -7.39
N VAL A 64 -6.18 4.28 -7.04
CA VAL A 64 -5.75 4.39 -5.64
C VAL A 64 -6.06 5.79 -5.14
N ALA A 65 -6.93 5.88 -4.14
CA ALA A 65 -7.22 7.12 -3.46
C ALA A 65 -6.32 7.28 -2.23
N LEU A 66 -5.50 8.33 -2.25
CA LEU A 66 -4.79 8.82 -1.08
C LEU A 66 -5.54 10.04 -0.55
N ILE A 67 -6.00 9.97 0.70
CA ILE A 67 -6.68 11.10 1.32
C ILE A 67 -5.85 11.57 2.51
N ASN A 68 -5.28 12.77 2.39
CA ASN A 68 -4.60 13.45 3.48
C ASN A 68 -5.45 14.66 3.91
N TYR A 69 -6.17 14.51 5.02
CA TYR A 69 -6.92 15.61 5.60
C TYR A 69 -6.04 16.42 6.55
N GLY A 70 -5.46 17.52 6.05
CA GLY A 70 -4.52 18.36 6.81
C GLY A 70 -5.12 19.08 8.04
N ASP A 71 -6.45 19.24 8.11
CA ASP A 71 -7.14 20.01 9.16
C ASP A 71 -7.96 19.16 10.15
N ILE A 72 -7.86 17.82 10.07
CA ILE A 72 -8.60 16.89 10.94
C ILE A 72 -7.65 16.35 12.03
N PRO A 73 -8.12 16.00 13.25
CA PRO A 73 -7.30 15.31 14.25
C PRO A 73 -6.46 14.19 13.62
N SER A 74 -5.19 14.07 14.03
CA SER A 74 -4.15 13.21 13.42
C SER A 74 -4.49 11.71 13.27
N GLN A 75 -5.59 11.28 13.89
CA GLN A 75 -6.17 9.94 13.78
C GLN A 75 -6.88 9.71 12.43
N ILE A 76 -7.27 10.78 11.71
CA ILE A 76 -8.05 10.72 10.46
C ILE A 76 -7.21 11.17 9.24
N SER A 77 -5.97 11.64 9.45
CA SER A 77 -5.11 12.20 8.39
C SER A 77 -4.30 11.17 7.59
N HIS A 78 -4.39 9.89 7.90
CA HIS A 78 -3.47 8.86 7.40
C HIS A 78 -4.23 7.62 6.90
N TYR A 79 -4.93 7.82 5.78
CA TYR A 79 -5.83 6.85 5.15
C TYR A 79 -5.38 6.56 3.71
N CYS A 80 -5.43 5.29 3.31
CA CYS A 80 -5.30 4.87 1.91
C CYS A 80 -6.41 3.90 1.55
N SER A 81 -6.99 4.05 0.36
CA SER A 81 -7.89 3.04 -0.20
C SER A 81 -7.59 2.72 -1.66
N ILE A 82 -7.81 1.47 -2.02
CA ILE A 82 -7.76 0.95 -3.39
C ILE A 82 -9.11 0.32 -3.67
N LYS A 83 -9.76 0.68 -4.78
CA LYS A 83 -11.07 0.16 -5.14
C LYS A 83 -11.17 -0.06 -6.65
N ASP A 84 -11.65 -1.24 -7.05
CA ASP A 84 -12.02 -1.51 -8.43
C ASP A 84 -13.26 -0.70 -8.84
N GLU A 85 -13.24 -0.12 -10.04
CA GLU A 85 -14.40 0.65 -10.55
C GLU A 85 -15.52 -0.27 -11.07
N GLU A 86 -15.18 -1.49 -11.49
CA GLU A 86 -16.11 -2.46 -12.07
C GLU A 86 -16.63 -3.47 -11.03
N ASP A 87 -15.90 -3.65 -9.93
CA ASP A 87 -16.27 -4.55 -8.83
C ASP A 87 -16.36 -3.81 -7.47
N GLU A 88 -17.59 -3.62 -6.99
CA GLU A 88 -17.83 -2.93 -5.71
C GLU A 88 -17.31 -3.70 -4.49
N GLU A 89 -17.13 -5.01 -4.59
CA GLU A 89 -16.64 -5.86 -3.50
C GLU A 89 -15.10 -5.87 -3.42
N ALA A 90 -14.42 -5.52 -4.52
CA ALA A 90 -12.97 -5.39 -4.61
C ALA A 90 -12.51 -4.03 -4.07
N PHE A 91 -12.55 -3.86 -2.75
CA PHE A 91 -12.06 -2.65 -2.08
C PHE A 91 -11.17 -2.97 -0.88
N VAL A 92 -10.16 -2.14 -0.66
CA VAL A 92 -9.34 -2.14 0.56
C VAL A 92 -9.27 -0.72 1.09
N ALA A 93 -9.49 -0.56 2.38
CA ALA A 93 -9.25 0.69 3.10
C ALA A 93 -8.36 0.41 4.30
N VAL A 94 -7.27 1.17 4.43
CA VAL A 94 -6.32 1.02 5.54
C VAL A 94 -6.13 2.37 6.22
N MET A 95 -6.23 2.33 7.55
CA MET A 95 -5.97 3.46 8.42
C MET A 95 -4.85 3.12 9.39
N THR A 96 -3.78 3.90 9.35
CA THR A 96 -2.68 3.82 10.31
C THR A 96 -2.29 5.23 10.78
N ARG A 97 -1.15 5.39 11.45
CA ARG A 97 -0.63 6.72 11.82
C ARG A 97 0.30 7.33 10.76
N ASN A 98 0.52 6.64 9.65
CA ASN A 98 1.40 7.06 8.57
C ASN A 98 0.76 6.72 7.21
N TRP A 99 0.58 7.70 6.34
CA TRP A 99 -0.04 7.48 5.04
C TRP A 99 0.78 6.52 4.15
N MET A 100 2.12 6.52 4.28
CA MET A 100 3.02 5.64 3.53
C MET A 100 2.85 4.18 3.96
N GLU A 101 2.72 3.95 5.28
CA GLU A 101 2.40 2.64 5.83
C GLU A 101 1.00 2.18 5.41
N SER A 102 0.02 3.09 5.44
CA SER A 102 -1.36 2.80 5.03
C SER A 102 -1.43 2.38 3.56
N LEU A 103 -0.74 3.11 2.68
CA LEU A 103 -0.60 2.77 1.27
C LEU A 103 0.08 1.41 1.07
N SER A 104 1.19 1.20 1.76
CA SER A 104 1.99 -0.02 1.71
C SER A 104 1.17 -1.26 2.10
N LYS A 105 0.39 -1.17 3.17
CA LYS A 105 -0.50 -2.24 3.62
C LYS A 105 -1.69 -2.43 2.69
N ALA A 106 -2.30 -1.34 2.21
CA ALA A 106 -3.41 -1.40 1.27
C ALA A 106 -3.01 -2.10 -0.04
N PHE A 107 -1.81 -1.78 -0.56
CA PHE A 107 -1.22 -2.43 -1.72
C PHE A 107 -1.11 -3.95 -1.54
N LEU A 108 -0.50 -4.41 -0.44
CA LEU A 108 -0.33 -5.84 -0.18
C LEU A 108 -1.66 -6.56 0.03
N LEU A 109 -2.60 -5.95 0.75
CA LEU A 109 -3.93 -6.53 1.00
C LEU A 109 -4.71 -6.68 -0.30
N TYR A 110 -4.69 -5.66 -1.15
CA TYR A 110 -5.41 -5.68 -2.43
C TYR A 110 -4.84 -6.73 -3.38
N TYR A 111 -3.51 -6.81 -3.51
CA TYR A 111 -2.83 -7.83 -4.30
C TYR A 111 -3.20 -9.26 -3.86
N ASN A 112 -3.37 -9.48 -2.54
CA ASN A 112 -3.77 -10.77 -1.98
C ASN A 112 -5.29 -11.02 -2.02
N ASN A 113 -6.09 -10.15 -2.65
CA ASN A 113 -7.56 -10.19 -2.66
C ASN A 113 -8.17 -10.20 -1.25
N LEU A 114 -7.55 -9.50 -0.30
CA LEU A 114 -7.98 -9.37 1.09
C LEU A 114 -8.75 -8.07 1.29
N TYR A 115 -9.96 -8.03 0.74
CA TYR A 115 -10.82 -6.85 0.74
C TYR A 115 -11.41 -6.52 2.12
N GLY A 116 -11.75 -5.24 2.34
CA GLY A 116 -12.36 -4.72 3.56
C GLY A 116 -11.64 -3.53 4.18
N ASP A 117 -12.11 -3.14 5.37
CA ASP A 117 -11.56 -2.06 6.18
C ASP A 117 -10.59 -2.59 7.25
N TYR A 118 -9.44 -1.95 7.38
CA TYR A 118 -8.38 -2.33 8.32
C TYR A 118 -7.88 -1.12 9.11
N ASP A 119 -7.74 -1.28 10.42
CA ASP A 119 -7.31 -0.23 11.35
C ASP A 119 -6.29 -0.76 12.36
N LEU A 120 -5.23 0.02 12.58
CA LEU A 120 -4.23 -0.19 13.63
C LEU A 120 -4.54 0.72 14.82
N GLN A 121 -5.24 0.18 15.81
CA GLN A 121 -5.47 0.85 17.10
C GLN A 121 -4.14 1.12 17.85
#